data_AF-A0A6P5AKP9-F1
#
_entry.id   AF-A0A6P5AKP9-F1
#
_cell.length_a   1.000
_cell.length_b   1.000
_cell.length_c   1.000
_cell.angle_alpha   90.00
_cell.angle_beta   90.00
_cell.angle_gamma   90.00
#
_symmetry.space_group_name_H-M   'P 1'
#
loop_
_entity.id
_entity.type
_entity.pdbx_description
1 polymer ?
#
loop_
_entity_poly.entity_id
_entity_poly.type
_entity_poly.pdbx_seq_one_letter_code
_entity_poly.pdbx_strand_id
1 'polypeptide(L)'
;MDTSTVSNPWASDQRSQGPYGLLIQQAELSGHLKKRRDRDIAMATDHAREQSPSLQLFQVLRQITAQRKELDKVNVEVQCRLQDQETNDITDLSTLENRIKQLNELSQHLQAVMQHKSHLKSRLQKPFVGEYLHIAAQYQRCVSEVFPMLAPILSDLQTNLDNIHWASTFSMDNGHMDRTLDDLTASLARLQTGLQSLVQLRGSVSQMHHTSRSQQPTGRPVS
;
A
#
# COMPACT_ATOMS: atom_id res chain seq x y z
N MET A 1 80.73 -10.19 29.66
CA MET A 1 80.24 -10.11 31.04
C MET A 1 79.66 -11.46 31.38
N ASP A 2 80.33 -12.10 32.32
CA ASP A 2 80.37 -13.54 32.53
C ASP A 2 79.14 -14.05 33.27
N THR A 3 78.54 -15.14 32.79
CA THR A 3 77.55 -15.92 33.54
C THR A 3 78.29 -17.01 34.30
N SER A 4 78.79 -16.65 35.48
CA SER A 4 79.36 -17.61 36.42
C SER A 4 78.33 -18.67 36.77
N THR A 5 78.60 -19.90 36.35
CA THR A 5 77.95 -21.12 36.78
C THR A 5 78.15 -21.27 38.29
N VAL A 6 77.11 -20.96 39.06
CA VAL A 6 77.06 -21.30 40.49
C VAL A 6 76.92 -22.81 40.59
N SER A 7 78.05 -23.50 40.71
CA SER A 7 78.14 -24.92 41.00
C SER A 7 77.59 -25.16 42.42
N ASN A 8 76.58 -26.01 42.55
CA ASN A 8 75.91 -26.31 43.81
C ASN A 8 76.87 -27.08 44.74
N PRO A 9 77.29 -26.50 45.89
CA PRO A 9 78.28 -27.09 46.78
C PRO A 9 77.76 -28.30 47.59
N TRP A 10 76.48 -28.65 47.46
CA TRP A 10 75.85 -29.82 48.09
C TRP A 10 75.49 -30.92 47.10
N ALA A 11 75.81 -30.76 45.82
CA ALA A 11 75.69 -31.85 44.86
C ALA A 11 76.85 -32.82 45.06
N SER A 12 76.73 -33.68 46.07
CA SER A 12 77.61 -34.83 46.25
C SER A 12 77.56 -35.69 44.98
N ASP A 13 78.62 -35.57 44.19
CA ASP A 13 79.08 -36.44 43.11
C ASP A 13 78.02 -37.39 42.53
N GLN A 14 77.18 -36.88 41.62
CA GLN A 14 76.30 -37.69 40.78
C GLN A 14 77.13 -38.47 39.76
N ARG A 15 77.80 -39.54 40.20
CA ARG A 15 78.25 -40.60 39.28
C ARG A 15 78.33 -41.98 39.94
N SER A 16 77.25 -42.37 40.62
CA SER A 16 76.85 -43.78 40.67
C SER A 16 75.32 -43.85 40.80
N GLN A 17 74.64 -43.79 39.67
CA GLN A 17 73.20 -44.05 39.63
C GLN A 17 72.97 -45.53 39.95
N GLY A 18 72.68 -45.84 41.22
CA GLY A 18 72.00 -47.08 41.55
C GLY A 18 70.64 -47.16 40.85
N PRO A 19 70.00 -48.35 40.77
CA PRO A 19 68.74 -48.56 40.05
C PRO A 19 67.62 -47.58 40.45
N TYR A 20 67.63 -47.10 41.68
CA TYR A 20 66.69 -46.09 42.19
C TYR A 20 66.92 -44.69 41.59
N GLY A 21 68.16 -44.31 41.26
CA GLY A 21 68.48 -43.04 40.62
C GLY A 21 67.95 -42.95 39.20
N LEU A 22 68.05 -44.05 38.44
CA LEU A 22 67.46 -44.17 37.10
C LEU A 22 65.93 -44.10 37.15
N LEU A 23 65.30 -44.74 38.15
CA LEU A 23 63.85 -44.67 38.35
C LEU A 23 63.37 -43.25 38.70
N ILE A 24 64.08 -42.53 39.56
CA ILE A 24 63.73 -41.13 39.90
C ILE A 24 63.91 -40.23 38.68
N GLN A 25 64.99 -40.40 37.91
CA GLN A 25 65.21 -39.64 36.68
C GLN A 25 64.15 -39.94 35.62
N GLN A 26 63.75 -41.21 35.45
CA GLN A 26 62.64 -41.58 34.57
C GLN A 26 61.29 -41.04 35.07
N ALA A 27 61.05 -41.02 36.39
CA ALA A 27 59.85 -40.47 36.98
C ALA A 27 59.79 -38.92 36.90
N GLU A 28 60.95 -38.26 36.83
CA GLU A 28 61.10 -36.83 36.58
C GLU A 28 60.92 -36.50 35.08
N LEU A 29 61.56 -37.25 34.18
CA LEU A 29 61.42 -37.11 32.73
C LEU A 29 59.99 -37.42 32.25
N SER A 30 59.33 -38.39 32.87
CA SER A 30 57.91 -38.71 32.60
C SER A 30 56.94 -37.71 33.24
N GLY A 31 57.44 -36.71 34.00
CA GLY A 31 56.64 -35.66 34.63
C GLY A 31 55.75 -36.13 35.77
N HIS A 32 55.86 -37.38 36.23
CA HIS A 32 55.02 -37.94 37.28
C HIS A 32 55.30 -37.31 38.65
N LEU A 33 56.57 -36.98 38.97
CA LEU A 33 56.89 -36.26 40.20
C LEU A 33 56.33 -34.84 40.23
N LYS A 34 56.38 -34.11 39.10
CA LYS A 34 55.80 -32.75 39.00
C LYS A 34 54.29 -32.81 39.12
N LYS A 35 53.62 -33.66 38.34
CA LYS A 35 52.16 -33.85 38.40
C LYS A 35 51.65 -34.35 39.75
N ARG A 36 52.46 -35.12 40.50
CA ARG A 36 52.09 -35.55 41.86
C ARG A 36 52.27 -34.40 42.84
N ARG A 37 53.41 -33.70 42.80
CA ARG A 37 53.66 -32.54 43.67
C ARG A 37 52.65 -31.42 43.44
N ASP A 38 52.33 -31.12 42.18
CA ASP A 38 51.33 -30.10 41.83
C ASP A 38 49.92 -30.52 42.28
N ARG A 39 49.59 -31.82 42.23
CA ARG A 39 48.33 -32.35 42.78
C ARG A 39 48.28 -32.30 44.30
N ASP A 40 49.36 -32.71 44.97
CA ASP A 40 49.44 -32.70 46.43
C ASP A 40 49.42 -31.27 46.97
N ILE A 41 50.09 -30.33 46.29
CA ILE A 41 50.03 -28.90 46.58
C ILE A 41 48.62 -28.37 46.34
N ALA A 42 47.98 -28.70 45.21
CA ALA A 42 46.60 -28.30 44.92
C ALA A 42 45.63 -28.80 46.00
N MET A 43 45.72 -30.07 46.38
CA MET A 43 44.91 -30.67 47.45
C MET A 43 45.16 -30.01 48.81
N ALA A 44 46.42 -29.72 49.16
CA ALA A 44 46.74 -29.01 50.40
C ALA A 44 46.23 -27.56 50.41
N THR A 45 46.31 -26.87 49.26
CA THR A 45 45.77 -25.51 49.12
C THR A 45 44.24 -25.49 49.18
N ASP A 46 43.57 -26.48 48.61
CA ASP A 46 42.11 -26.60 48.66
C ASP A 46 41.64 -26.92 50.09
N HIS A 47 42.35 -27.81 50.81
CA HIS A 47 42.02 -28.11 52.20
C HIS A 47 42.26 -26.91 53.14
N ALA A 48 43.34 -26.14 52.93
CA ALA A 48 43.58 -24.90 53.66
C ALA A 48 42.53 -23.82 53.35
N ARG A 49 42.02 -23.81 52.11
CA ARG A 49 40.96 -22.89 51.64
C ARG A 49 39.60 -23.21 52.24
N GLU A 50 39.33 -24.47 52.54
CA GLU A 50 38.10 -24.92 53.23
C GLU A 50 38.18 -24.69 54.75
N GLN A 51 39.34 -24.91 55.37
CA GLN A 51 39.48 -24.83 56.83
C GLN A 51 39.72 -23.41 57.38
N SER A 52 40.19 -22.47 56.57
CA SER A 52 40.51 -21.11 57.02
C SER A 52 39.37 -20.11 56.73
N PRO A 53 38.68 -19.56 57.75
CA PRO A 53 37.62 -18.56 57.58
C PRO A 53 38.08 -17.29 56.85
N SER A 54 39.36 -16.92 56.97
CA SER A 54 39.92 -15.73 56.32
C SER A 54 40.07 -15.88 54.80
N LEU A 55 40.36 -17.10 54.31
CA LEU A 55 40.45 -17.39 52.88
C LEU A 55 39.07 -17.46 52.22
N GLN A 56 38.05 -17.89 52.95
CA GLN A 56 36.66 -17.81 52.51
C GLN A 56 36.20 -16.35 52.41
N LEU A 57 36.49 -15.54 53.43
CA LEU A 57 36.18 -14.11 53.42
C LEU A 57 36.87 -13.39 52.24
N PHE A 58 38.15 -13.68 51.98
CA PHE A 58 38.86 -13.10 50.84
C PHE A 58 38.21 -13.45 49.49
N GLN A 59 37.70 -14.68 49.33
CA GLN A 59 36.98 -15.06 48.11
C GLN A 59 35.66 -14.31 47.96
N VAL A 60 34.90 -14.17 49.04
CA VAL A 60 33.65 -13.39 49.04
C VAL A 60 33.94 -11.93 48.73
N LEU A 61 34.96 -11.32 49.33
CA LEU A 61 35.37 -9.95 49.03
C LEU A 61 35.79 -9.80 47.56
N ARG A 62 36.52 -10.77 47.01
CA ARG A 62 36.91 -10.77 45.59
C ARG A 62 35.69 -10.88 44.68
N GLN A 63 34.71 -11.70 45.02
CA GLN A 63 33.46 -11.84 44.28
C GLN A 63 32.62 -10.56 44.34
N ILE A 64 32.48 -9.95 45.53
CA ILE A 64 31.81 -8.66 45.72
C ILE A 64 32.49 -7.57 44.89
N THR A 65 33.83 -7.55 44.87
CA THR A 65 34.60 -6.57 44.10
C THR A 65 34.41 -6.76 42.60
N ALA A 66 34.39 -8.01 42.12
CA ALA A 66 34.12 -8.32 40.73
C ALA A 66 32.70 -7.92 40.32
N GLN A 67 31.70 -8.23 41.14
CA GLN A 67 30.30 -7.84 40.91
C GLN A 67 30.12 -6.33 40.93
N ARG A 68 30.78 -5.62 41.85
CA ARG A 68 30.77 -4.16 41.92
C ARG A 68 31.35 -3.54 40.65
N LYS A 69 32.44 -4.10 40.12
CA LYS A 69 33.04 -3.63 38.87
C LYS A 69 32.10 -3.81 37.67
N GLU A 70 31.40 -4.95 37.59
CA GLU A 70 30.40 -5.15 36.53
C GLU A 70 29.21 -4.20 36.69
N LEU A 71 28.76 -3.96 37.92
CA LEU A 71 27.69 -3.02 38.20
C LEU A 71 28.08 -1.58 37.83
N ASP A 72 29.30 -1.15 38.17
CA ASP A 72 29.82 0.16 37.80
C ASP A 72 29.92 0.31 36.27
N LYS A 73 30.36 -0.75 35.57
CA LYS A 73 30.41 -0.77 34.09
C LYS A 73 29.02 -0.60 33.48
N VAL A 74 28.03 -1.35 33.96
CA VAL A 74 26.64 -1.24 33.50
C VAL A 74 26.08 0.15 33.83
N ASN A 75 26.39 0.69 35.00
CA ASN A 75 25.91 2.01 35.40
C ASN A 75 26.46 3.12 34.48
N VAL A 76 27.75 3.05 34.13
CA VAL A 76 28.34 3.97 33.15
C VAL A 76 27.67 3.82 31.78
N GLU A 77 27.42 2.59 31.32
CA GLU A 77 26.74 2.36 30.04
C GLU A 77 25.31 2.96 30.03
N VAL A 78 24.58 2.81 31.13
CA VAL A 78 23.25 3.43 31.29
C VAL A 78 23.36 4.95 31.25
N GLN A 79 24.32 5.55 31.95
CA GLN A 79 24.53 7.00 31.93
C GLN A 79 24.90 7.51 30.54
N CYS A 80 25.78 6.83 29.82
CA CYS A 80 26.12 7.18 28.44
C CYS A 80 24.88 7.13 27.54
N ARG A 81 24.09 6.06 27.60
CA ARG A 81 22.86 5.93 26.80
C ARG A 81 21.81 7.00 27.14
N LEU A 82 21.70 7.37 28.41
CA LEU A 82 20.76 8.41 28.85
C LEU A 82 21.18 9.77 28.33
N GLN A 83 22.47 10.09 28.42
CA GLN A 83 23.03 11.32 27.85
C GLN A 83 22.94 11.34 26.32
N ASP A 84 23.19 10.20 25.66
CA ASP A 84 23.00 10.07 24.22
C ASP A 84 21.54 10.29 23.85
N GLN A 85 20.57 9.76 24.62
CA GLN A 85 19.15 9.98 24.37
C GLN A 85 18.74 11.45 24.54
N GLU A 86 19.24 12.13 25.58
CA GLU A 86 18.98 13.56 25.83
C GLU A 86 19.57 14.46 24.75
N THR A 87 20.66 14.02 24.11
CA THR A 87 21.34 14.80 23.07
C THR A 87 21.06 14.29 21.66
N ASN A 88 20.39 13.14 21.50
CA ASN A 88 20.17 12.50 20.20
C ASN A 88 19.42 13.40 19.24
N ASP A 89 18.45 14.15 19.74
CA ASP A 89 17.59 15.00 18.92
C ASP A 89 18.30 16.22 18.31
N ILE A 90 19.48 16.57 18.83
CA ILE A 90 20.34 17.66 18.34
C ILE A 90 21.69 17.18 17.79
N THR A 91 22.13 15.96 18.14
CA THR A 91 23.41 15.40 17.69
C THR A 91 23.25 14.45 16.50
N ASP A 92 22.09 13.80 16.37
CA ASP A 92 21.83 12.90 15.26
C ASP A 92 21.53 13.69 13.98
N LEU A 93 22.43 13.57 13.02
CA LEU A 93 22.35 14.23 11.72
C LEU A 93 21.04 13.86 11.00
N SER A 94 20.58 12.62 11.12
CA SER A 94 19.36 12.17 10.45
C SER A 94 18.11 12.87 10.99
N THR A 95 18.04 13.02 12.32
CA THR A 95 16.96 13.73 13.01
C THR A 95 16.99 15.22 12.68
N LEU A 96 18.17 15.83 12.64
CA LEU A 96 18.33 17.24 12.26
C LEU A 96 17.95 17.51 10.80
N GLU A 97 18.38 16.66 9.87
CA GLU A 97 18.01 16.74 8.46
C GLU A 97 16.49 16.64 8.27
N ASN A 98 15.83 15.73 9.00
CA ASN A 98 14.37 15.62 8.97
C ASN A 98 13.68 16.89 9.48
N ARG A 99 14.15 17.46 10.60
CA ARG A 99 13.63 18.74 11.12
C ARG A 99 13.83 19.88 10.12
N ILE A 100 14.98 19.94 9.43
CA ILE A 100 15.24 20.95 8.39
C ILE A 100 14.28 20.77 7.21
N LYS A 101 14.02 19.53 6.77
CA LYS A 101 13.04 19.26 5.70
C LYS A 101 11.64 19.74 6.10
N GLN A 102 11.18 19.39 7.30
CA GLN A 102 9.89 19.84 7.82
C GLN A 102 9.78 21.37 7.90
N LEU A 103 10.84 22.04 8.36
CA LEU A 103 10.88 23.51 8.41
C LEU A 103 10.81 24.12 7.01
N ASN A 104 11.52 23.53 6.04
CA ASN A 104 11.49 23.98 4.65
C ASN A 104 10.12 23.77 4.00
N GLU A 105 9.47 22.63 4.23
CA GLU A 105 8.10 22.37 3.77
C GLU A 105 7.11 23.39 4.35
N LEU A 106 7.20 23.66 5.65
CA LEU A 106 6.38 24.67 6.30
C LEU A 106 6.65 26.07 5.71
N SER A 107 7.91 26.43 5.50
CA SER A 107 8.32 27.70 4.90
C SER A 107 7.76 27.85 3.48
N GLN A 108 7.86 26.81 2.66
CA GLN A 108 7.29 26.77 1.31
C GLN A 108 5.77 26.95 1.34
N HIS A 109 5.09 26.25 2.26
CA HIS A 109 3.64 26.38 2.42
C HIS A 109 3.24 27.81 2.84
N LEU A 110 3.94 28.40 3.80
CA LEU A 110 3.69 29.79 4.22
C LEU A 110 3.95 30.78 3.08
N GLN A 111 5.02 30.58 2.30
CA GLN A 111 5.31 31.40 1.13
C GLN A 111 4.22 31.27 0.07
N ALA A 112 3.71 30.07 -0.18
CA ALA A 112 2.57 29.85 -1.06
C ALA A 112 1.33 30.60 -0.55
N VAL A 113 1.00 30.49 0.74
CA VAL A 113 -0.13 31.21 1.35
C VAL A 113 0.03 32.72 1.20
N MET A 114 1.25 33.26 1.39
CA MET A 114 1.53 34.68 1.20
C MET A 114 1.30 35.15 -0.25
N GLN A 115 1.70 34.33 -1.23
CA GLN A 115 1.44 34.61 -2.65
C GLN A 115 -0.06 34.57 -2.97
N HIS A 116 -0.79 33.58 -2.46
CA HIS A 116 -2.22 33.47 -2.68
C HIS A 116 -3.02 34.55 -1.94
N LYS A 117 -2.51 35.09 -0.83
CA LYS A 117 -3.15 36.17 -0.07
C LYS A 117 -3.32 37.44 -0.92
N SER A 118 -2.31 37.83 -1.70
CA SER A 118 -2.40 39.02 -2.57
C SER A 118 -3.39 38.80 -3.71
N HIS A 119 -3.37 37.61 -4.32
CA HIS A 119 -4.34 37.21 -5.34
C HIS A 119 -5.77 37.18 -4.79
N LEU A 120 -5.99 36.57 -3.62
CA LEU A 120 -7.28 36.53 -2.95
C LEU A 120 -7.77 37.93 -2.57
N LYS A 121 -6.88 38.80 -2.06
CA LYS A 121 -7.19 40.20 -1.78
C LYS A 121 -7.63 40.93 -3.05
N SER A 122 -6.94 40.71 -4.18
CA SER A 122 -7.32 41.30 -5.47
C SER A 122 -8.71 40.83 -5.92
N ARG A 123 -8.99 39.52 -5.81
CA ARG A 123 -10.32 38.94 -6.10
C ARG A 123 -11.42 39.44 -5.17
N LEU A 124 -11.12 39.72 -3.91
CA LEU A 124 -12.09 40.26 -2.95
C LEU A 124 -12.34 41.76 -3.16
N GLN A 125 -11.30 42.52 -3.54
CA GLN A 125 -11.44 43.95 -3.87
C GLN A 125 -12.14 44.18 -5.21
N LYS A 126 -11.97 43.26 -6.16
CA LYS A 126 -12.68 43.23 -7.43
C LYS A 126 -13.28 41.83 -7.59
N PRO A 127 -14.45 41.57 -6.97
CA PRO A 127 -15.19 40.34 -7.26
C PRO A 127 -15.32 40.25 -8.78
N PHE A 128 -15.12 39.05 -9.33
CA PHE A 128 -15.28 38.82 -10.77
C PHE A 128 -16.71 39.18 -11.14
N VAL A 129 -16.87 40.40 -11.64
CA VAL A 129 -18.10 40.91 -12.22
C VAL A 129 -18.05 40.38 -13.64
N GLY A 130 -18.65 39.22 -13.90
CA GLY A 130 -18.74 38.63 -15.25
C GLY A 130 -19.42 39.57 -16.24
N GLU A 131 -19.68 39.09 -17.46
CA GLU A 131 -20.47 39.87 -18.43
C GLU A 131 -21.93 39.93 -17.96
N TYR A 132 -22.28 41.01 -17.26
CA TYR A 132 -23.65 41.29 -16.86
C TYR A 132 -24.24 42.39 -17.73
N LEU A 133 -25.52 42.24 -18.06
CA LEU A 133 -26.29 43.33 -18.62
C LEU A 133 -26.53 44.37 -17.52
N HIS A 134 -25.91 45.54 -17.63
CA HIS A 134 -26.17 46.65 -16.70
C HIS A 134 -27.59 47.19 -16.93
N ILE A 135 -28.51 46.85 -16.03
CA ILE A 135 -29.90 47.30 -16.07
C ILE A 135 -30.08 48.35 -14.98
N ALA A 136 -30.61 49.52 -15.34
CA ALA A 136 -30.97 50.52 -14.33
C ALA A 136 -32.07 49.95 -13.41
N ALA A 137 -31.98 50.20 -12.10
CA ALA A 137 -32.85 49.59 -11.08
C ALA A 137 -34.35 49.72 -11.39
N GLN A 138 -34.76 50.83 -12.02
CA GLN A 138 -36.13 51.08 -12.45
C GLN A 138 -36.68 50.07 -13.47
N TYR A 139 -35.80 49.45 -14.27
CA TYR A 139 -36.17 48.48 -15.30
C TYR A 139 -35.91 47.04 -14.88
N GLN A 140 -35.27 46.80 -13.73
CA GLN A 140 -34.90 45.45 -13.30
C GLN A 140 -36.12 44.55 -13.09
N ARG A 141 -37.24 45.10 -12.58
CA ARG A 141 -38.51 44.36 -12.46
C ARG A 141 -39.06 43.94 -13.82
N CYS A 142 -39.17 44.89 -14.76
CA CYS A 142 -39.65 44.59 -16.12
C CYS A 142 -38.76 43.56 -16.82
N VAL A 143 -37.44 43.67 -16.68
CA VAL A 143 -36.50 42.72 -17.28
C VAL A 143 -36.63 41.34 -16.65
N SER A 144 -36.82 41.25 -15.32
CA SER A 144 -37.02 39.96 -14.63
C SER A 144 -38.31 39.25 -15.04
N GLU A 145 -39.33 39.99 -15.49
CA GLU A 145 -40.59 39.43 -15.99
C GLU A 145 -40.47 39.02 -17.47
N VAL A 146 -39.80 39.83 -18.30
CA VAL A 146 -39.70 39.62 -19.75
C VAL A 146 -38.67 38.56 -20.14
N PHE A 147 -37.53 38.46 -19.45
CA PHE A 147 -36.48 37.49 -19.79
C PHE A 147 -36.94 36.02 -19.74
N PRO A 148 -37.69 35.58 -18.72
CA PRO A 148 -38.25 34.23 -18.69
C PRO A 148 -39.22 33.96 -19.85
N MET A 149 -39.93 34.98 -20.33
CA MET A 149 -40.81 34.85 -21.52
C MET A 149 -40.01 34.78 -22.83
N LEU A 150 -38.84 35.42 -22.89
CA LEU A 150 -37.97 35.41 -24.06
C LEU A 150 -37.17 34.10 -24.21
N ALA A 151 -36.82 33.45 -23.10
CA ALA A 151 -36.07 32.18 -23.10
C ALA A 151 -36.69 31.05 -23.95
N PRO A 152 -38.00 30.73 -23.85
CA PRO A 152 -38.62 29.71 -24.71
C PRO A 152 -38.66 30.16 -26.18
N ILE A 153 -38.90 31.45 -26.45
CA ILE A 153 -38.91 31.99 -27.82
C ILE A 153 -37.53 31.85 -28.48
N LEU A 154 -36.45 32.09 -27.74
CA LEU A 154 -35.08 31.88 -28.21
C LEU A 154 -34.75 30.41 -28.41
N SER A 155 -35.23 29.53 -27.52
CA SER A 155 -35.07 28.07 -27.65
C SER A 155 -35.80 27.54 -28.89
N ASP A 156 -37.01 28.06 -29.14
CA ASP A 156 -37.86 27.63 -30.26
C ASP A 156 -37.53 28.37 -31.57
N LEU A 157 -36.66 29.38 -31.52
CA LEU A 157 -36.27 30.16 -32.69
C LEU A 157 -35.63 29.25 -33.75
N GLN A 158 -34.77 28.32 -33.33
CA GLN A 158 -34.11 27.40 -34.24
C GLN A 158 -35.12 26.49 -34.95
N THR A 159 -36.03 25.88 -34.20
CA THR A 159 -37.11 25.05 -34.73
C THR A 159 -38.05 25.85 -35.64
N ASN A 160 -38.36 27.10 -35.29
CA ASN A 160 -39.18 27.98 -36.12
C ASN A 160 -38.47 28.36 -37.43
N LEU A 161 -37.16 28.62 -37.39
CA LEU A 161 -36.35 28.86 -38.59
C LEU A 161 -36.27 27.61 -39.47
N ASP A 162 -36.10 26.44 -38.88
CA ASP A 162 -36.10 25.16 -39.60
C ASP A 162 -37.48 24.88 -40.22
N ASN A 163 -38.57 25.18 -39.52
CA ASN A 163 -39.93 25.06 -40.05
C ASN A 163 -40.20 26.03 -41.20
N ILE A 164 -39.71 27.28 -41.11
CA ILE A 164 -39.82 28.27 -42.19
C ILE A 164 -38.97 27.84 -43.40
N HIS A 165 -37.78 27.31 -43.16
CA HIS A 165 -36.92 26.78 -44.22
C HIS A 165 -37.54 25.55 -44.89
N TRP A 166 -38.11 24.63 -44.10
CA TRP A 166 -38.90 23.52 -44.60
C TRP A 166 -40.06 24.04 -45.44
N ALA A 167 -40.84 25.00 -44.94
CA ALA A 167 -41.99 25.54 -45.65
C ALA A 167 -41.61 26.27 -46.96
N SER A 168 -40.44 26.91 -47.02
CA SER A 168 -39.96 27.59 -48.23
C SER A 168 -39.37 26.62 -49.26
N THR A 169 -38.80 25.50 -48.80
CA THR A 169 -38.22 24.46 -49.66
C THR A 169 -39.26 23.39 -50.04
N PHE A 170 -40.35 23.29 -49.28
CA PHE A 170 -41.49 22.43 -49.55
C PHE A 170 -42.25 22.95 -50.77
N SER A 171 -41.80 22.52 -51.95
CA SER A 171 -42.54 22.67 -53.19
C SER A 171 -43.40 21.43 -53.43
N MET A 172 -44.70 21.65 -53.60
CA MET A 172 -45.67 20.60 -53.96
C MET A 172 -45.43 20.05 -55.38
N ASP A 173 -44.62 20.74 -56.19
CA ASP A 173 -44.23 20.35 -57.56
C ASP A 173 -43.31 19.13 -57.61
N ASN A 174 -42.69 18.75 -56.48
CA ASN A 174 -41.64 17.73 -56.49
C ASN A 174 -42.16 16.29 -56.67
N GLY A 175 -43.49 16.11 -56.85
CA GLY A 175 -44.15 14.80 -57.06
C GLY A 175 -43.91 13.77 -55.95
N HIS A 176 -43.23 14.16 -54.87
CA HIS A 176 -42.84 13.27 -53.79
C HIS A 176 -44.07 12.81 -53.02
N MET A 177 -45.04 13.70 -52.81
CA MET A 177 -46.29 13.36 -52.13
C MET A 177 -47.16 12.43 -52.98
N ASP A 178 -47.21 12.63 -54.30
CA ASP A 178 -47.89 11.70 -55.20
C ASP A 178 -47.20 10.33 -55.20
N ARG A 179 -45.87 10.27 -55.22
CA ARG A 179 -45.12 9.00 -55.10
C ARG A 179 -45.37 8.30 -53.77
N THR A 180 -45.39 9.02 -52.64
CA THR A 180 -45.67 8.39 -51.35
C THR A 180 -47.12 7.92 -51.24
N LEU A 181 -48.06 8.62 -51.86
CA LEU A 181 -49.46 8.19 -51.97
C LEU A 181 -49.60 6.96 -52.89
N ASP A 182 -48.90 6.92 -54.01
CA ASP A 182 -48.87 5.78 -54.92
C ASP A 182 -48.27 4.54 -54.23
N ASP A 183 -47.18 4.70 -53.48
CA ASP A 183 -46.54 3.62 -52.72
C ASP A 183 -47.47 3.08 -51.60
N LEU A 184 -48.18 3.97 -50.91
CA LEU A 184 -49.16 3.60 -49.89
C LEU A 184 -50.34 2.85 -50.53
N THR A 185 -50.82 3.33 -51.68
CA THR A 185 -51.90 2.68 -52.44
C THR A 185 -51.47 1.29 -52.94
N ALA A 186 -50.24 1.16 -53.43
CA ALA A 186 -49.66 -0.12 -53.84
C ALA A 186 -49.46 -1.09 -52.66
N SER A 187 -49.15 -0.58 -51.47
CA SER A 187 -49.11 -1.35 -50.22
C SER A 187 -50.48 -1.89 -49.83
N LEU A 188 -51.52 -1.04 -49.88
CA LEU A 188 -52.90 -1.43 -49.59
C LEU A 188 -53.43 -2.46 -50.58
N ALA A 189 -53.13 -2.30 -51.88
CA ALA A 189 -53.51 -3.28 -52.90
C ALA A 189 -52.85 -4.65 -52.66
N ARG A 190 -51.57 -4.67 -52.25
CA ARG A 190 -50.86 -5.90 -51.86
C ARG A 190 -51.52 -6.58 -50.66
N LEU A 191 -51.90 -5.81 -49.64
CA LEU A 191 -52.60 -6.33 -48.46
C LEU A 191 -53.97 -6.91 -48.83
N GLN A 192 -54.74 -6.20 -49.66
CA GLN A 192 -56.02 -6.69 -50.15
C GLN A 192 -55.89 -8.00 -50.94
N THR A 193 -54.89 -8.09 -51.82
CA THR A 193 -54.63 -9.32 -52.59
C THR A 193 -54.22 -10.48 -51.67
N GLY A 194 -53.41 -10.21 -50.64
CA GLY A 194 -53.05 -11.20 -49.63
C GLY A 194 -54.24 -11.69 -48.80
N LEU A 195 -55.18 -10.81 -48.47
CA LEU A 195 -56.41 -11.22 -47.79
C LEU A 195 -57.31 -12.06 -48.71
N GLN A 196 -57.41 -11.71 -49.99
CA GLN A 196 -58.17 -12.49 -50.96
C GLN A 196 -57.59 -13.90 -51.15
N SER A 197 -56.27 -14.05 -51.23
CA SER A 197 -55.63 -15.36 -51.34
C SER A 197 -55.85 -16.23 -50.09
N LEU A 198 -55.85 -15.64 -48.90
CA LEU A 198 -56.22 -16.34 -47.65
C LEU A 198 -57.67 -16.84 -47.67
N VAL A 199 -58.61 -16.02 -48.17
CA VAL A 199 -60.01 -16.44 -48.32
C VAL A 199 -60.15 -17.59 -49.30
N GLN A 200 -59.41 -17.56 -50.42
CA GLN A 200 -59.40 -18.66 -51.40
C GLN A 200 -58.80 -19.95 -50.83
N LEU A 201 -57.68 -19.86 -50.10
CA LEU A 201 -57.06 -20.99 -49.42
C LEU A 201 -58.02 -21.64 -48.43
N ARG A 202 -58.69 -20.83 -47.59
CA ARG A 202 -59.73 -21.34 -46.67
C ARG A 202 -60.86 -22.03 -47.42
N GLY A 203 -61.29 -21.49 -48.55
CA GLY A 203 -62.26 -22.12 -49.44
C GLY A 203 -61.78 -23.50 -49.92
N SER A 204 -60.56 -23.58 -50.45
CA SER A 204 -59.95 -24.83 -50.91
C SER A 204 -59.78 -25.86 -49.79
N VAL A 205 -59.34 -25.46 -48.60
CA VAL A 205 -59.25 -26.35 -47.42
C VAL A 205 -60.63 -26.88 -47.02
N SER A 206 -61.66 -26.03 -47.04
CA SER A 206 -63.03 -26.45 -46.76
C SER A 206 -63.54 -27.45 -47.80
N GLN A 207 -63.14 -27.28 -49.05
CA GLN A 207 -63.42 -28.24 -50.12
C GLN A 207 -62.61 -29.54 -49.97
N MET A 208 -61.35 -29.49 -49.56
CA MET A 208 -60.58 -30.71 -49.31
C MET A 208 -61.15 -31.53 -48.14
N HIS A 209 -61.65 -30.83 -47.12
CA HIS A 209 -62.32 -31.46 -45.99
C HIS A 209 -63.64 -32.12 -46.40
N HIS A 210 -64.44 -31.50 -47.30
CA HIS A 210 -65.67 -32.12 -47.77
C HIS A 210 -65.42 -33.33 -48.69
N THR A 211 -64.33 -33.35 -49.47
CA THR A 211 -64.01 -34.49 -50.36
C THR A 211 -63.38 -35.65 -49.60
N SER A 212 -62.57 -35.37 -48.57
CA SER A 212 -62.11 -36.41 -47.64
C SER A 212 -63.27 -37.07 -46.89
N ARG A 213 -64.30 -36.31 -46.53
CA ARG A 213 -65.47 -36.85 -45.83
C ARG A 213 -66.39 -37.67 -46.74
N SER A 214 -66.39 -37.44 -48.05
CA SER A 214 -67.17 -38.23 -49.01
C SER A 214 -66.45 -39.48 -49.54
N GLN A 215 -65.15 -39.67 -49.24
CA GLN A 215 -64.39 -40.88 -49.60
C GLN A 215 -64.29 -41.93 -48.49
N GLN A 216 -64.91 -41.73 -47.32
CA GLN A 216 -64.90 -42.73 -46.25
C GLN A 216 -65.97 -43.81 -46.51
N PRO A 217 -65.59 -45.10 -46.72
CA PRO A 217 -66.49 -46.14 -47.18
C PRO A 217 -67.43 -46.62 -46.05
N THR A 218 -68.68 -46.81 -46.40
CA THR A 218 -69.69 -47.49 -45.57
C THR A 218 -69.37 -48.98 -45.45
N GLY A 219 -69.17 -49.47 -44.23
CA GLY A 219 -69.24 -50.90 -43.87
C GLY A 219 -69.08 -51.03 -42.36
N ARG A 220 -70.15 -51.14 -41.56
CA ARG A 220 -71.06 -52.27 -41.27
C ARG A 220 -70.86 -52.71 -39.80
N PRO A 221 -71.81 -53.43 -39.16
CA PRO A 221 -72.23 -53.19 -37.77
C PRO A 221 -71.84 -54.32 -36.79
N VAL A 222 -72.38 -54.21 -35.57
CA VAL A 222 -72.64 -55.24 -34.53
C VAL A 222 -71.52 -55.50 -33.51
N SER A 223 -71.64 -54.94 -32.31
CA SER A 223 -72.17 -55.58 -31.09
C SER A 223 -72.19 -54.56 -29.95
#